data_AF-A0A1J1IQF6-F1
#
_entry.id   AF-A0A1J1IQF6-F1
#
_cell.length_a   1.000
_cell.length_b   1.000
_cell.length_c   1.000
_cell.angle_alpha   90.00
_cell.angle_beta   90.00
_cell.angle_gamma   90.00
#
_symmetry.space_group_name_H-M   'P 1'
#
loop_
_entity.id
_entity.type
_entity.pdbx_description
1 polymer ?
#
loop_
_entity_poly.entity_id
_entity_poly.type
_entity_poly.pdbx_seq_one_letter_code
_entity_poly.pdbx_strand_id
1 'polypeptide(L)'
;MSDTNGTDNDNQPRGFEAVKNHMLENKIETALWVSRCLSIIFAIGYLLPIFGSSQSAFYKVLISNAATSALRLHQRLPRIQFTKEFLALLLIEDSCHYLFFSLIFLYVQPFILILFPVVLFAVLHSASYSLKILDMLGQNSWWGARLMISLVEFQQRNILRLIAFSEIFLMPIAVVSVFMGRAGLMTPFIYYHFLTLRYTSRRNPHTRNMFHELKLATEVIANNPKAPPIVGKVLHGAIRLVTRLAPPTPVQQAQ
;
A
#
# COMPACT_ATOMS: atom_id res chain seq x y z
N MET A 1 10.74 54.46 -31.70
CA MET A 1 10.04 53.24 -32.16
C MET A 1 10.54 52.10 -31.32
N SER A 2 9.71 51.68 -30.37
CA SER A 2 10.01 50.70 -29.32
C SER A 2 9.17 49.46 -29.57
N ASP A 3 9.76 48.43 -30.16
CA ASP A 3 9.15 47.11 -30.24
C ASP A 3 9.86 46.17 -29.28
N THR A 4 9.27 46.04 -28.10
CA THR A 4 9.61 45.02 -27.11
C THR A 4 8.86 43.74 -27.50
N ASN A 5 9.53 42.82 -28.18
CA ASN A 5 9.02 41.47 -28.40
C ASN A 5 8.93 40.74 -27.06
N GLY A 6 7.71 40.75 -26.49
CA GLY A 6 7.34 39.88 -25.39
C GLY A 6 7.37 38.42 -25.84
N THR A 7 8.17 37.65 -25.13
CA THR A 7 8.20 36.19 -25.12
C THR A 7 6.80 35.58 -24.96
N ASP A 8 6.30 34.92 -26.00
CA ASP A 8 5.28 33.87 -25.90
C ASP A 8 5.88 32.70 -25.11
N ASN A 9 5.52 32.58 -23.84
CA ASN A 9 5.73 31.36 -23.05
C ASN A 9 4.56 31.19 -22.06
N ASP A 10 4.04 29.97 -22.00
CA ASP A 10 3.05 29.43 -21.05
C ASP A 10 1.59 29.84 -21.18
N ASN A 11 0.96 29.48 -22.31
CA ASN A 11 -0.48 29.24 -22.35
C ASN A 11 -0.77 27.72 -22.30
N GLN A 12 -0.36 27.07 -21.22
CA GLN A 12 -0.91 25.75 -20.91
C GLN A 12 -2.39 25.95 -20.55
N PRO A 13 -3.35 25.33 -21.27
CA PRO A 13 -4.76 25.51 -20.97
C PRO A 13 -4.98 25.13 -19.49
N ARG A 14 -5.69 25.99 -18.76
CA ARG A 14 -6.04 25.78 -17.34
C ARG A 14 -7.55 25.60 -17.21
N GLY A 15 -7.96 24.88 -16.18
CA GLY A 15 -9.37 24.65 -15.89
C GLY A 15 -9.87 23.26 -16.32
N PHE A 16 -11.19 23.10 -16.38
CA PHE A 16 -11.82 21.79 -16.55
C PHE A 16 -11.46 21.10 -17.88
N GLU A 17 -11.27 21.87 -18.95
CA GLU A 17 -10.88 21.35 -20.26
C GLU A 17 -9.47 20.76 -20.25
N ALA A 18 -8.53 21.39 -19.54
CA ALA A 18 -7.18 20.90 -19.35
C ALA A 18 -7.16 19.57 -18.59
N VAL A 19 -7.94 19.48 -17.51
CA VAL A 19 -8.11 18.25 -16.75
C VAL A 19 -8.71 17.15 -17.61
N LYS A 20 -9.77 17.45 -18.38
CA LYS A 20 -10.41 16.49 -19.28
C LYS A 20 -9.42 15.96 -20.32
N ASN A 21 -8.67 16.85 -20.97
CA ASN A 21 -7.67 16.46 -21.97
C ASN A 21 -6.57 15.61 -21.34
N HIS A 22 -6.05 16.02 -20.17
CA HIS A 22 -5.05 15.25 -19.43
C HIS A 22 -5.53 13.84 -19.06
N MET A 23 -6.78 13.70 -18.61
CA MET A 23 -7.36 12.40 -18.25
C MET A 23 -7.59 11.50 -19.48
N LEU A 24 -7.99 12.10 -20.61
CA LEU A 24 -8.18 11.38 -21.88
C LEU A 24 -6.85 10.89 -22.48
N GLU A 25 -5.78 11.66 -22.31
CA GLU A 25 -4.42 11.27 -22.71
C GLU A 25 -3.85 10.21 -21.75
N ASN A 26 -4.02 10.39 -20.44
CA ASN A 26 -3.45 9.53 -19.39
C ASN A 26 -4.47 8.55 -18.84
N LYS A 27 -5.06 7.73 -19.72
CA LYS A 27 -6.16 6.80 -19.39
C LYS A 27 -5.81 5.84 -18.25
N ILE A 28 -4.59 5.30 -18.25
CA ILE A 28 -4.19 4.31 -17.25
C ILE A 28 -3.93 4.96 -15.88
N GLU A 29 -3.30 6.14 -15.84
CA GLU A 29 -3.12 6.87 -14.58
C GLU A 29 -4.46 7.30 -13.99
N THR A 30 -5.37 7.76 -14.85
CA THR A 30 -6.75 8.08 -14.48
C THR A 30 -7.48 6.86 -13.93
N ALA A 31 -7.39 5.70 -14.61
CA ALA A 31 -8.03 4.47 -14.15
C ALA A 31 -7.48 4.01 -12.80
N LEU A 32 -6.17 4.13 -12.57
CA LEU A 32 -5.52 3.86 -11.29
C LEU A 32 -5.97 4.80 -10.18
N TRP A 33 -6.17 6.08 -10.49
CA TRP A 33 -6.70 7.04 -9.53
C TRP A 33 -8.15 6.71 -9.18
N VAL A 34 -9.00 6.47 -10.18
CA VAL A 34 -10.41 6.08 -9.97
C VAL A 34 -10.51 4.81 -9.12
N SER A 35 -9.73 3.77 -9.43
CA SER A 35 -9.76 2.52 -8.65
C SER A 35 -9.31 2.72 -7.20
N ARG A 36 -8.36 3.63 -6.94
CA ARG A 36 -7.99 3.99 -5.56
C ARG A 36 -9.08 4.77 -4.84
N CYS A 37 -9.71 5.73 -5.51
CA CYS A 37 -10.85 6.46 -4.96
C CYS A 37 -12.01 5.50 -4.62
N LEU A 38 -12.31 4.54 -5.49
CA LEU A 38 -13.29 3.49 -5.21
C LEU A 38 -12.92 2.64 -3.99
N SER A 39 -11.65 2.24 -3.84
CA SER A 39 -11.18 1.54 -2.64
C SER A 39 -11.43 2.35 -1.36
N ILE A 40 -11.21 3.67 -1.39
CA ILE A 40 -11.46 4.56 -0.24
C ILE A 40 -12.96 4.66 0.04
N ILE A 41 -13.78 4.88 -1.00
CA ILE A 41 -15.25 4.98 -0.87
C ILE A 41 -15.84 3.69 -0.29
N PHE A 42 -15.42 2.53 -0.79
CA PHE A 42 -15.88 1.25 -0.26
C PHE A 42 -15.38 0.99 1.15
N ALA A 43 -14.18 1.47 1.52
CA ALA A 43 -13.70 1.36 2.89
C ALA A 43 -14.52 2.24 3.86
N ILE A 44 -14.92 3.44 3.44
CA ILE A 44 -15.85 4.27 4.20
C ILE A 44 -17.20 3.56 4.31
N GLY A 45 -17.73 2.98 3.23
CA GLY A 45 -18.98 2.20 3.25
C GLY A 45 -18.92 0.93 4.11
N TYR A 46 -17.72 0.35 4.30
CA TYR A 46 -17.50 -0.75 5.24
C TYR A 46 -17.63 -0.30 6.70
N LEU A 47 -17.06 0.87 7.02
CA LEU A 47 -17.08 1.46 8.37
C LEU A 47 -18.44 2.08 8.73
N LEU A 48 -19.04 2.77 7.77
CA LEU A 48 -20.32 3.45 7.86
C LEU A 48 -21.26 2.85 6.81
N PRO A 49 -21.92 1.70 7.11
CA PRO A 49 -22.81 1.03 6.18
C PRO A 49 -24.14 1.78 6.04
N ILE A 50 -24.10 2.95 5.41
CA ILE A 50 -25.27 3.78 5.10
C ILE A 50 -26.02 3.17 3.90
N PHE A 51 -25.27 2.62 2.93
CA PHE A 51 -25.82 1.99 1.73
C PHE A 51 -25.17 0.61 1.50
N GLY A 52 -25.98 -0.44 1.47
CA GLY A 52 -25.54 -1.81 1.22
C GLY A 52 -24.99 -2.54 2.44
N SER A 53 -24.48 -3.76 2.24
CA SER A 53 -23.92 -4.56 3.33
C SER A 53 -22.44 -4.25 3.55
N SER A 54 -22.04 -4.11 4.82
CA SER A 54 -20.64 -3.92 5.22
C SER A 54 -19.74 -5.03 4.62
N GLN A 55 -20.17 -6.29 4.66
CA GLN A 55 -19.44 -7.39 4.04
C GLN A 55 -19.24 -7.21 2.53
N SER A 56 -20.23 -6.73 1.78
CA SER A 56 -20.05 -6.43 0.34
C SER A 56 -19.02 -5.32 0.13
N ALA A 57 -19.07 -4.26 0.95
CA ALA A 57 -18.13 -3.15 0.89
C ALA A 57 -16.69 -3.63 1.13
N PHE A 58 -16.46 -4.52 2.12
CA PHE A 58 -15.15 -5.13 2.37
C PHE A 58 -14.56 -5.80 1.11
N TYR A 59 -15.31 -6.68 0.47
CA TYR A 59 -14.82 -7.38 -0.72
C TYR A 59 -14.66 -6.45 -1.92
N LYS A 60 -15.50 -5.41 -2.03
CA LYS A 60 -15.33 -4.37 -3.06
C LYS A 60 -14.03 -3.58 -2.89
N VAL A 61 -13.58 -3.32 -1.65
CA VAL A 61 -12.25 -2.73 -1.40
C VAL A 61 -11.15 -3.64 -1.94
N LEU A 62 -11.22 -4.95 -1.66
CA LEU A 62 -10.22 -5.91 -2.12
C LEU A 62 -10.21 -6.06 -3.65
N ILE A 63 -11.38 -6.12 -4.29
CA ILE A 63 -11.49 -6.16 -5.76
C ILE A 63 -10.95 -4.88 -6.38
N SER A 64 -11.26 -3.73 -5.81
CA SER A 64 -10.77 -2.43 -6.30
C SER A 64 -9.24 -2.30 -6.14
N ASN A 65 -8.69 -2.85 -5.07
CA ASN A 65 -7.24 -2.98 -4.89
C ASN A 65 -6.61 -3.96 -5.88
N ALA A 66 -7.22 -5.12 -6.12
CA ALA A 66 -6.77 -6.07 -7.13
C ALA A 66 -6.73 -5.44 -8.52
N ALA A 67 -7.77 -4.66 -8.89
CA ALA A 67 -7.80 -3.89 -10.13
C ALA A 67 -6.69 -2.84 -10.19
N THR A 68 -6.48 -2.09 -9.10
CA THR A 68 -5.38 -1.12 -8.99
C THR A 68 -4.01 -1.79 -9.19
N SER A 69 -3.80 -2.94 -8.55
CA SER A 69 -2.58 -3.73 -8.67
C SER A 69 -2.37 -4.27 -10.08
N ALA A 70 -3.41 -4.82 -10.71
CA ALA A 70 -3.34 -5.35 -12.07
C ALA A 70 -3.04 -4.25 -13.11
N LEU A 71 -3.71 -3.10 -13.01
CA LEU A 71 -3.43 -1.93 -13.85
C LEU A 71 -1.99 -1.43 -13.66
N ARG A 72 -1.51 -1.39 -12.42
CA ARG A 72 -0.15 -0.94 -12.12
C ARG A 72 0.92 -1.92 -12.61
N LEU A 73 0.63 -3.22 -12.57
CA LEU A 73 1.48 -4.23 -13.22
C LEU A 73 1.52 -4.04 -14.72
N HIS A 74 0.36 -3.81 -15.35
CA HIS A 74 0.28 -3.55 -16.78
C HIS A 74 1.08 -2.32 -17.21
N GLN A 75 1.12 -1.26 -16.39
CA GLN A 75 1.95 -0.08 -16.66
C GLN A 75 3.46 -0.34 -16.50
N ARG A 76 3.85 -1.19 -15.55
CA ARG A 76 5.25 -1.33 -15.13
C ARG A 76 6.01 -2.44 -15.84
N LEU A 77 5.29 -3.48 -16.23
CA LEU A 77 5.90 -4.64 -16.87
C LEU A 77 5.92 -4.46 -18.39
N PRO A 78 6.95 -5.01 -19.07
CA PRO A 78 6.94 -5.11 -20.52
C PRO A 78 5.79 -6.04 -20.96
N ARG A 79 5.61 -6.19 -22.28
CA ARG A 79 4.64 -7.12 -22.86
C ARG A 79 4.76 -8.49 -22.17
N ILE A 80 3.62 -9.10 -21.87
CA ILE A 80 3.54 -10.37 -21.15
C ILE A 80 4.33 -11.44 -21.92
N GLN A 81 5.29 -12.05 -21.23
CA GLN A 81 6.11 -13.13 -21.75
C GLN A 81 6.09 -14.28 -20.75
N PHE A 82 5.93 -15.52 -21.22
CA PHE A 82 5.95 -16.71 -20.36
C PHE A 82 7.39 -17.21 -20.16
N THR A 83 8.24 -16.34 -19.61
CA THR A 83 9.66 -16.63 -19.35
C THR A 83 9.95 -16.58 -17.84
N LYS A 84 11.01 -17.25 -17.42
CA LYS A 84 11.43 -17.25 -16.00
C LYS A 84 11.83 -15.83 -15.56
N GLU A 85 12.42 -15.08 -16.48
CA GLU A 85 12.86 -13.70 -16.29
C GLU A 85 11.66 -12.78 -16.07
N PHE A 86 10.59 -12.92 -16.88
CA PHE A 86 9.35 -12.17 -16.70
C PHE A 86 8.67 -12.52 -15.38
N LEU A 87 8.64 -13.81 -15.00
CA LEU A 87 8.08 -14.22 -13.71
C LEU A 87 8.88 -13.65 -12.53
N ALA A 88 10.21 -13.65 -12.61
CA ALA A 88 11.06 -13.05 -11.58
C ALA A 88 10.81 -11.54 -11.46
N LEU A 89 10.68 -10.84 -12.58
CA LEU A 89 10.34 -9.42 -12.61
C LEU A 89 8.95 -9.15 -11.99
N LEU A 90 7.95 -9.95 -12.36
CA LEU A 90 6.60 -9.89 -11.81
C LEU A 90 6.58 -10.08 -10.29
N LEU A 91 7.33 -11.05 -9.77
CA LEU A 91 7.40 -11.35 -8.33
C LEU A 91 8.18 -10.31 -7.52
N ILE A 92 8.96 -9.43 -8.15
CA ILE A 92 9.64 -8.32 -7.46
C ILE A 92 8.71 -7.10 -7.34
N GLU A 93 7.66 -7.00 -8.17
CA GLU A 93 6.74 -5.86 -8.15
C GLU A 93 5.82 -5.87 -6.93
N ASP A 94 5.82 -4.78 -6.16
CA ASP A 94 4.91 -4.58 -5.03
C ASP A 94 3.43 -4.72 -5.45
N SER A 95 3.10 -4.34 -6.68
CA SER A 95 1.72 -4.47 -7.21
C SER A 95 1.31 -5.94 -7.37
N CYS A 96 2.24 -6.84 -7.70
CA CYS A 96 1.99 -8.27 -7.70
C CYS A 96 1.73 -8.79 -6.30
N HIS A 97 2.50 -8.33 -5.31
CA HIS A 97 2.30 -8.72 -3.91
C HIS A 97 0.89 -8.30 -3.45
N TYR A 98 0.46 -7.07 -3.75
CA TYR A 98 -0.86 -6.58 -3.39
C TYR A 98 -2.02 -7.21 -4.19
N LEU A 99 -1.73 -7.73 -5.39
CA LEU A 99 -2.68 -8.58 -6.12
C LEU A 99 -2.91 -9.88 -5.34
N PHE A 100 -1.83 -10.58 -4.95
CA PHE A 100 -1.93 -11.79 -4.12
C PHE A 100 -2.59 -11.51 -2.77
N PHE A 101 -2.24 -10.39 -2.11
CA PHE A 101 -2.88 -9.96 -0.87
C PHE A 101 -4.41 -9.92 -1.02
N SER A 102 -4.90 -9.31 -2.09
CA SER A 102 -6.33 -9.22 -2.37
C SER A 102 -6.95 -10.60 -2.57
N LEU A 103 -6.29 -11.47 -3.36
CA LEU A 103 -6.76 -12.83 -3.63
C LEU A 103 -6.80 -13.72 -2.36
N ILE A 104 -5.82 -13.57 -1.46
CA ILE A 104 -5.77 -14.31 -0.19
C ILE A 104 -6.97 -13.95 0.68
N PHE A 105 -7.28 -12.66 0.81
CA PHE A 105 -8.30 -12.19 1.75
C PHE A 105 -9.71 -12.13 1.17
N LEU A 106 -9.90 -12.36 -0.14
CA LEU A 106 -11.23 -12.51 -0.74
C LEU A 106 -12.01 -13.70 -0.17
N TYR A 107 -11.33 -14.71 0.34
CA TYR A 107 -11.94 -15.93 0.91
C TYR A 107 -11.90 -15.98 2.45
N VAL A 108 -11.58 -14.85 3.09
CA VAL A 108 -11.49 -14.74 4.55
C VAL A 108 -12.68 -13.91 5.06
N GLN A 109 -13.10 -14.14 6.31
CA GLN A 109 -14.12 -13.30 6.94
C GLN A 109 -13.66 -11.84 7.02
N PRO A 110 -14.54 -10.84 6.77
CA PRO A 110 -14.17 -9.44 6.83
C PRO A 110 -13.53 -9.03 8.16
N PHE A 111 -12.39 -8.34 8.08
CA PHE A 111 -11.69 -7.80 9.24
C PHE A 111 -10.98 -6.50 8.89
N ILE A 112 -11.24 -5.43 9.64
CA ILE A 112 -10.80 -4.07 9.29
C ILE A 112 -9.29 -3.93 9.10
N LEU A 113 -8.47 -4.65 9.88
CA LEU A 113 -7.01 -4.54 9.77
C LEU A 113 -6.48 -5.05 8.44
N ILE A 114 -7.22 -5.91 7.73
CA ILE A 114 -6.86 -6.35 6.37
C ILE A 114 -6.96 -5.17 5.38
N LEU A 115 -7.94 -4.28 5.57
CA LEU A 115 -8.13 -3.13 4.69
C LEU A 115 -7.11 -2.03 4.94
N PHE A 116 -6.50 -1.99 6.12
CA PHE A 116 -5.60 -0.92 6.55
C PHE A 116 -4.44 -0.65 5.57
N PRO A 117 -3.60 -1.63 5.20
CA PRO A 117 -2.52 -1.39 4.24
C PRO A 117 -3.02 -0.96 2.86
N VAL A 118 -4.13 -1.56 2.40
CA VAL A 118 -4.76 -1.28 1.11
C VAL A 118 -5.27 0.16 1.03
N VAL A 119 -6.01 0.60 2.05
CA VAL A 119 -6.62 1.93 2.10
C VAL A 119 -5.55 3.00 2.27
N LEU A 120 -4.55 2.78 3.12
CA LEU A 120 -3.44 3.74 3.28
C LEU A 120 -2.65 3.91 1.98
N PHE A 121 -2.40 2.83 1.22
CA PHE A 121 -1.80 2.95 -0.10
C PHE A 121 -2.70 3.67 -1.11
N ALA A 122 -4.01 3.42 -1.07
CA ALA A 122 -4.97 4.10 -1.92
C ALA A 122 -5.03 5.60 -1.61
N VAL A 123 -5.09 5.99 -0.32
CA VAL A 123 -5.05 7.38 0.13
C VAL A 123 -3.78 8.05 -0.36
N LEU A 124 -2.60 7.50 -0.06
CA LEU A 124 -1.33 8.12 -0.44
C LEU A 124 -1.24 8.41 -1.95
N HIS A 125 -1.53 7.40 -2.79
CA HIS A 125 -1.38 7.54 -4.24
C HIS A 125 -2.55 8.29 -4.89
N SER A 126 -3.75 8.27 -4.30
CA SER A 126 -4.86 9.09 -4.78
C SER A 126 -4.59 10.56 -4.49
N ALA A 127 -4.03 10.88 -3.33
CA ALA A 127 -3.70 12.23 -2.92
C ALA A 127 -2.69 12.85 -3.92
N SER A 128 -1.56 12.19 -4.18
CA SER A 128 -0.56 12.70 -5.13
C SER A 128 -1.08 12.93 -6.56
N TYR A 129 -2.01 12.10 -7.06
CA TYR A 129 -2.62 12.35 -8.37
C TYR A 129 -3.67 13.46 -8.31
N SER A 130 -4.44 13.56 -7.22
CA SER A 130 -5.40 14.64 -7.00
C SER A 130 -4.72 16.01 -6.97
N LEU A 131 -3.50 16.14 -6.43
CA LEU A 131 -2.74 17.39 -6.52
C LEU A 131 -2.44 17.78 -7.96
N LYS A 132 -1.99 16.84 -8.80
CA LYS A 132 -1.73 17.10 -10.22
C LYS A 132 -2.98 17.65 -10.93
N ILE A 133 -4.15 17.02 -10.68
CA ILE A 133 -5.42 17.50 -11.22
C ILE A 133 -5.73 18.91 -10.69
N LEU A 134 -5.52 19.15 -9.41
CA LEU A 134 -5.85 20.41 -8.75
C LEU A 134 -4.93 21.56 -9.19
N ASP A 135 -3.68 21.25 -9.56
CA ASP A 135 -2.74 22.19 -10.16
C ASP A 135 -3.16 22.58 -11.58
N MET A 136 -3.68 21.63 -12.37
CA MET A 136 -4.24 21.88 -13.71
C MET A 136 -5.55 22.68 -13.66
N LEU A 137 -6.35 22.51 -12.60
CA LEU A 137 -7.61 23.22 -12.42
C LEU A 137 -7.43 24.71 -12.08
N GLY A 138 -6.30 25.09 -11.46
CA GLY A 138 -5.90 26.48 -11.21
C GLY A 138 -5.72 26.84 -9.73
N GLN A 139 -4.87 27.83 -9.43
CA GLN A 139 -4.37 28.08 -8.06
C GLN A 139 -5.43 28.40 -6.97
N ASN A 140 -6.64 28.85 -7.35
CA ASN A 140 -7.71 29.18 -6.40
C ASN A 140 -8.70 28.02 -6.15
N SER A 141 -8.50 26.85 -6.77
CA SER A 141 -9.38 25.70 -6.54
C SER A 141 -9.05 25.05 -5.19
N TRP A 142 -9.90 25.29 -4.20
CA TRP A 142 -10.05 24.51 -2.96
C TRP A 142 -8.76 24.38 -2.13
N TRP A 143 -8.35 25.50 -1.53
CA TRP A 143 -7.20 25.58 -0.61
C TRP A 143 -7.18 24.48 0.47
N GLY A 144 -8.35 24.12 1.03
CA GLY A 144 -8.46 23.09 2.06
C GLY A 144 -8.13 21.67 1.55
N ALA A 145 -8.55 21.35 0.32
CA ALA A 145 -8.19 20.08 -0.31
C ALA A 145 -6.68 19.99 -0.58
N ARG A 146 -6.07 21.09 -1.03
CA ARG A 146 -4.61 21.18 -1.19
C ARG A 146 -3.86 20.94 0.12
N LEU A 147 -4.32 21.58 1.19
CA LEU A 147 -3.70 21.43 2.52
C LEU A 147 -3.79 19.98 3.02
N MET A 148 -4.95 19.33 2.87
CA MET A 148 -5.11 17.94 3.31
C MET A 148 -4.23 17.00 2.50
N ILE A 149 -4.13 17.20 1.19
CA ILE A 149 -3.28 16.37 0.36
C ILE A 149 -1.79 16.60 0.68
N SER A 150 -1.36 17.85 0.80
CA SER A 150 0.04 18.15 1.13
C SER A 150 0.42 17.62 2.51
N LEU A 151 -0.50 17.58 3.47
CA LEU A 151 -0.28 16.93 4.76
C LEU A 151 -0.12 15.41 4.63
N VAL A 152 -0.91 14.76 3.79
CA VAL A 152 -0.76 13.32 3.49
C VAL A 152 0.61 13.04 2.85
N GLU A 153 1.05 13.87 1.92
CA GLU A 153 2.38 13.75 1.30
C GLU A 153 3.50 14.02 2.29
N PHE A 154 3.35 15.02 3.16
CA PHE A 154 4.30 15.29 4.23
C PHE A 154 4.43 14.10 5.21
N GLN A 155 3.32 13.42 5.50
CA GLN A 155 3.28 12.23 6.36
C GLN A 155 3.53 10.91 5.61
N GLN A 156 3.90 10.95 4.32
CA GLN A 156 4.07 9.75 3.48
C GLN A 156 4.96 8.69 4.13
N ARG A 157 6.10 9.09 4.71
CA ARG A 157 7.03 8.15 5.37
C ARG A 157 6.38 7.44 6.55
N ASN A 158 5.60 8.16 7.35
CA ASN A 158 4.93 7.60 8.52
C ASN A 158 3.77 6.68 8.09
N ILE A 159 3.04 7.05 7.04
CA ILE A 159 2.00 6.20 6.43
C ILE A 159 2.62 4.89 5.91
N LEU A 160 3.77 4.94 5.22
CA LEU A 160 4.46 3.74 4.73
C LEU A 160 4.98 2.85 5.86
N ARG A 161 5.47 3.44 6.95
CA ARG A 161 5.84 2.69 8.17
C ARG A 161 4.62 2.04 8.80
N LEU A 162 3.50 2.74 8.87
CA LEU A 162 2.23 2.22 9.41
C LEU A 162 1.68 1.06 8.55
N ILE A 163 1.78 1.16 7.23
CA ILE A 163 1.48 0.06 6.30
C ILE A 163 2.35 -1.15 6.64
N ALA A 164 3.67 -0.99 6.65
CA ALA A 164 4.61 -2.07 6.96
C ALA A 164 4.32 -2.71 8.32
N PHE A 165 4.01 -1.91 9.34
CA PHE A 165 3.60 -2.40 10.65
C PHE A 165 2.33 -3.25 10.56
N SER A 166 1.29 -2.75 9.87
CA SER A 166 0.04 -3.51 9.70
C SER A 166 0.25 -4.82 8.93
N GLU A 167 1.07 -4.82 7.87
CA GLU A 167 1.43 -6.03 7.12
C GLU A 167 2.06 -7.10 8.02
N ILE A 168 2.97 -6.68 8.92
CA ILE A 168 3.66 -7.60 9.84
C ILE A 168 2.69 -8.20 10.86
N PHE A 169 1.85 -7.37 11.48
CA PHE A 169 0.90 -7.82 12.51
C PHE A 169 -0.26 -8.66 11.95
N LEU A 170 -0.56 -8.54 10.66
CA LEU A 170 -1.53 -9.42 10.01
C LEU A 170 -1.10 -10.89 10.01
N MET A 171 0.21 -11.21 10.10
CA MET A 171 0.69 -12.60 10.11
C MET A 171 0.23 -13.39 11.36
N PRO A 172 0.52 -12.96 12.60
CA PRO A 172 0.00 -13.65 13.78
C PRO A 172 -1.53 -13.64 13.84
N ILE A 173 -2.17 -12.56 13.35
CA ILE A 173 -3.64 -12.49 13.26
C ILE A 173 -4.20 -13.54 12.30
N ALA A 174 -3.55 -13.75 11.14
CA ALA A 174 -3.96 -14.77 10.18
C ALA A 174 -3.88 -16.18 10.79
N VAL A 175 -2.83 -16.47 11.57
CA VAL A 175 -2.70 -17.73 12.31
C VAL A 175 -3.85 -17.90 13.31
N VAL A 176 -4.12 -16.89 14.14
CA VAL A 176 -5.23 -16.92 15.11
C VAL A 176 -6.58 -17.06 14.40
N SER A 177 -6.76 -16.42 13.25
CA SER A 177 -8.00 -16.47 12.46
C SER A 177 -8.32 -17.88 11.95
N VAL A 178 -7.31 -18.69 11.67
CA VAL A 178 -7.51 -20.12 11.32
C VAL A 178 -8.07 -20.89 12.51
N PHE A 179 -7.50 -20.71 13.71
CA PHE A 179 -8.01 -21.37 14.93
C PHE A 179 -9.42 -20.92 15.31
N MET A 180 -9.80 -19.69 14.95
CA MET A 180 -11.16 -19.17 15.13
C MET A 180 -12.15 -19.60 14.03
N GLY A 181 -11.73 -20.37 13.03
CA GLY A 181 -12.56 -20.77 11.90
C GLY A 181 -12.94 -19.63 10.94
N ARG A 182 -12.24 -18.50 11.00
CA ARG A 182 -12.49 -17.29 10.19
C ARG A 182 -11.68 -17.21 8.91
N ALA A 183 -10.68 -18.07 8.78
CA ALA A 183 -9.79 -18.18 7.62
C ALA A 183 -9.46 -19.65 7.33
N GLY A 184 -9.16 -19.96 6.06
CA GLY A 184 -8.73 -21.31 5.66
C GLY A 184 -7.31 -21.62 6.12
N LEU A 185 -6.98 -22.90 6.27
CA LEU A 185 -5.65 -23.36 6.73
C LEU A 185 -4.49 -22.80 5.88
N MET A 186 -4.72 -22.60 4.59
CA MET A 186 -3.71 -22.09 3.65
C MET A 186 -3.42 -20.59 3.80
N THR A 187 -4.32 -19.81 4.40
CA THR A 187 -4.20 -18.35 4.53
C THR A 187 -2.87 -17.91 5.15
N PRO A 188 -2.44 -18.38 6.34
CA PRO A 188 -1.17 -17.98 6.92
C PRO A 188 0.05 -18.42 6.10
N PHE A 189 0.00 -19.57 5.41
CA PHE A 189 1.11 -20.03 4.56
C PHE A 189 1.29 -19.13 3.34
N ILE A 190 0.21 -18.78 2.64
CA ILE A 190 0.29 -17.90 1.48
C ILE A 190 0.63 -16.47 1.93
N TYR A 191 0.09 -16.03 3.08
CA TYR A 191 0.41 -14.72 3.65
C TYR A 191 1.88 -14.61 4.07
N TYR A 192 2.49 -15.68 4.58
CA TYR A 192 3.92 -15.73 4.85
C TYR A 192 4.76 -15.50 3.58
N HIS A 193 4.36 -16.08 2.44
CA HIS A 193 5.04 -15.83 1.16
C HIS A 193 4.87 -14.38 0.71
N PHE A 194 3.67 -13.80 0.85
CA PHE A 194 3.45 -12.36 0.63
C PHE A 194 4.42 -11.52 1.48
N LEU A 195 4.52 -11.79 2.78
CA LEU A 195 5.36 -11.03 3.69
C LEU A 195 6.86 -11.21 3.39
N THR A 196 7.26 -12.40 2.96
CA THR A 196 8.64 -12.70 2.51
C THR A 196 8.99 -11.91 1.26
N LEU A 197 8.08 -11.82 0.29
CA LEU A 197 8.26 -11.01 -0.92
C LEU A 197 8.35 -9.51 -0.58
N ARG A 198 7.51 -9.03 0.34
CA ARG A 198 7.56 -7.64 0.83
C ARG A 198 8.87 -7.33 1.56
N TYR A 199 9.35 -8.27 2.38
CA TYR A 199 10.62 -8.14 3.09
C TYR A 199 11.83 -8.08 2.15
N THR A 200 11.80 -8.84 1.05
CA THR A 200 12.89 -8.92 0.06
C THR A 200 12.80 -7.86 -1.04
N SER A 201 11.69 -7.12 -1.12
CA SER A 201 11.49 -6.04 -2.09
C SER A 201 12.56 -4.97 -1.98
N ARG A 202 13.37 -4.79 -3.04
CA ARG A 202 14.41 -3.75 -3.10
C ARG A 202 13.84 -2.34 -3.23
N ARG A 203 12.65 -2.20 -3.79
CA ARG A 203 12.01 -0.89 -4.05
C ARG A 203 11.35 -0.31 -2.81
N ASN A 204 10.94 -1.16 -1.86
CA ASN A 204 10.25 -0.72 -0.66
C ASN A 204 10.93 -1.30 0.61
N PRO A 205 11.91 -0.59 1.19
CA PRO A 205 12.64 -1.08 2.36
C PRO A 205 11.82 -1.00 3.66
N HIS A 206 10.61 -0.43 3.65
CA HIS A 206 9.86 -0.13 4.87
C HIS A 206 9.48 -1.37 5.67
N THR A 207 9.10 -2.47 5.02
CA THR A 207 8.76 -3.74 5.70
C THR A 207 9.98 -4.29 6.45
N ARG A 208 11.15 -4.34 5.79
CA ARG A 208 12.41 -4.77 6.41
C ARG A 208 12.85 -3.86 7.56
N ASN A 209 12.78 -2.55 7.36
CA ASN A 209 13.13 -1.57 8.39
C ASN A 209 12.20 -1.70 9.59
N MET A 210 10.90 -1.89 9.37
CA MET A 210 9.93 -2.09 10.45
C MET A 210 10.18 -3.39 11.22
N PHE A 211 10.51 -4.50 10.55
CA PHE A 211 10.94 -5.73 11.25
C PHE A 211 12.16 -5.48 12.15
N HIS A 212 13.14 -4.72 11.68
CA HIS A 212 14.31 -4.36 12.47
C HIS A 212 13.94 -3.47 13.67
N GLU A 213 13.13 -2.43 13.45
CA GLU A 213 12.62 -1.55 14.52
C GLU A 213 11.83 -2.32 15.58
N LEU A 214 10.94 -3.24 15.15
CA LEU A 214 10.16 -4.09 16.05
C LEU A 214 11.04 -5.05 16.84
N LYS A 215 12.08 -5.61 16.21
CA LYS A 215 13.06 -6.46 16.90
C LYS A 215 13.75 -5.66 18.01
N LEU A 216 14.32 -4.50 17.70
CA LEU A 216 14.99 -3.66 18.69
C LEU A 216 14.06 -3.22 19.82
N ALA A 217 12.83 -2.80 19.50
CA ALA A 217 11.84 -2.44 20.50
C ALA A 217 11.49 -3.63 21.42
N THR A 218 11.36 -4.81 20.84
CA THR A 218 11.09 -6.05 21.59
C THR A 218 12.26 -6.43 22.49
N GLU A 219 13.51 -6.26 22.04
CA GLU A 219 14.71 -6.50 22.83
C GLU A 219 14.81 -5.53 24.02
N VAL A 220 14.50 -4.24 23.82
CA VAL A 220 14.47 -3.24 24.90
C VAL A 220 13.43 -3.62 25.96
N ILE A 221 12.24 -4.06 25.55
CA ILE A 221 11.20 -4.50 26.49
C ILE A 221 11.61 -5.79 27.20
N ALA A 222 12.20 -6.75 26.47
CA ALA A 222 12.61 -8.04 27.02
C ALA A 222 13.75 -7.93 28.04
N ASN A 223 14.63 -6.94 27.87
CA ASN A 223 15.78 -6.67 28.76
C ASN A 223 15.47 -5.63 29.84
N ASN A 224 14.24 -5.13 29.91
CA ASN A 224 13.88 -4.16 30.94
C ASN A 224 13.89 -4.84 32.32
N PRO A 225 14.67 -4.33 33.30
CA PRO A 225 14.77 -4.93 34.62
C PRO A 225 13.43 -4.92 35.40
N LYS A 226 12.46 -4.10 34.99
CA LYS A 226 11.11 -4.06 35.58
C LYS A 226 10.14 -5.08 34.98
N ALA A 227 10.49 -5.77 33.90
CA ALA A 227 9.62 -6.74 33.26
C ALA A 227 9.67 -8.11 33.97
N PRO A 228 8.52 -8.81 34.13
CA PRO A 228 8.52 -10.16 34.67
C PRO A 228 9.41 -11.10 33.84
N PRO A 229 10.17 -12.02 34.45
CA PRO A 229 11.09 -12.92 33.72
C PRO A 229 10.43 -13.76 32.62
N ILE A 230 9.13 -14.07 32.78
CA ILE A 230 8.34 -14.80 31.79
C ILE A 230 8.19 -13.98 30.50
N VAL A 231 7.96 -12.67 30.61
CA VAL A 231 7.82 -11.77 29.44
C VAL A 231 9.12 -11.77 28.66
N GLY A 232 10.27 -11.61 29.33
CA GLY A 232 11.58 -11.69 28.70
C GLY A 232 11.77 -13.00 27.93
N LYS A 233 11.45 -14.15 28.53
CA LYS A 233 11.57 -15.46 27.87
C LYS A 233 10.69 -15.58 26.62
N VAL A 234 9.43 -15.16 26.71
CA VAL A 234 8.47 -15.21 25.59
C VAL A 234 8.94 -14.30 24.44
N LEU A 235 9.35 -13.07 24.74
CA LEU A 235 9.79 -12.10 23.74
C LEU A 235 11.07 -12.57 23.02
N HIS A 236 12.06 -13.08 23.75
CA HIS A 236 13.25 -13.68 23.12
C HIS A 236 12.91 -14.91 22.27
N GLY A 237 11.92 -15.71 22.70
CA GLY A 237 11.39 -16.83 21.91
C GLY A 237 10.78 -16.36 20.59
N ALA A 238 9.96 -15.31 20.64
CA ALA A 238 9.36 -14.70 19.45
C ALA A 238 10.41 -14.13 18.49
N ILE A 239 11.42 -13.41 19.01
CA ILE A 239 12.54 -12.89 18.21
C ILE A 239 13.26 -14.03 17.50
N ARG A 240 13.57 -15.14 18.21
CA ARG A 240 14.23 -16.31 17.60
C ARG A 240 13.37 -16.94 16.50
N LEU A 241 12.06 -17.09 16.72
CA LEU A 241 11.14 -17.64 15.73
C LEU A 241 11.10 -16.77 14.46
N VAL A 242 10.90 -15.47 14.61
CA VAL A 242 10.84 -14.53 13.47
C VAL A 242 12.17 -14.48 12.73
N THR A 243 13.29 -14.45 13.46
CA THR A 243 14.63 -14.43 12.86
C THR A 243 14.92 -15.71 12.07
N ARG A 244 14.46 -16.88 12.55
CA ARG A 244 14.61 -18.15 11.84
C ARG A 244 13.79 -18.20 10.55
N LEU A 245 12.64 -17.52 10.52
CA LEU A 245 11.75 -17.44 9.37
C LEU A 245 12.12 -16.33 8.38
N ALA A 246 13.08 -15.47 8.74
CA ALA A 246 13.52 -14.37 7.88
C ALA A 246 14.34 -14.91 6.69
N PRO A 247 14.04 -14.47 5.45
CA PRO A 247 14.85 -14.83 4.30
C PRO A 247 16.25 -14.21 4.40
N PRO A 248 17.28 -14.82 3.79
CA PRO A 248 18.62 -14.24 3.74
C PRO A 248 18.55 -12.88 3.03
N THR A 249 18.99 -11.83 3.72
CA THR A 249 18.99 -10.48 3.15
C THR A 249 20.01 -10.41 2.01
N PRO A 250 19.63 -10.04 0.78
CA PRO A 250 20.62 -9.74 -0.24
C PRO A 250 21.46 -8.56 0.26
N VAL A 251 22.79 -8.73 0.25
CA VAL A 251 23.75 -7.68 0.61
C VAL A 251 23.40 -6.45 -0.22
N GLN A 252 23.00 -5.39 0.46
CA GLN A 252 22.71 -4.12 -0.19
C GLN A 252 24.05 -3.51 -0.56
N GLN A 253 24.48 -3.72 -1.81
CA GLN A 253 25.63 -2.98 -2.37
C GLN A 253 25.29 -1.50 -2.22
N ALA A 254 26.05 -0.81 -1.38
CA ALA A 254 26.02 0.64 -1.29
C ALA A 254 26.33 1.19 -2.68
N GLN A 255 25.38 1.94 -3.25
CA GLN A 255 25.62 2.87 -4.34
C GLN A 255 25.49 4.26 -3.76
#